data_AF-A0A536VGH2-F1
#
_entry.id   AF-A0A536VGH2-F1
#
_cell.length_a   1.000
_cell.length_b   1.000
_cell.length_c   1.000
_cell.angle_alpha   90.00
_cell.angle_beta   90.00
_cell.angle_gamma   90.00
#
_symmetry.space_group_name_H-M   'P 1'
#
loop_
_entity.id
_entity.type
_entity.pdbx_description
1 polymer ?
#
loop_
_entity_poly.entity_id
_entity_poly.type
_entity_poly.pdbx_seq_one_letter_code
_entity_poly.pdbx_strand_id
1 'polypeptide(L)'
;HQSPAWPFDYTLSWQAAQQSFAVGAAVVVAGIGACVAAVVTIGGALRNRPRLGIAGLGAILASAAAATWLLAVPAYPTTYAAAPVSYTTDSIVRGASLYAQNCSACHGPHGRGDGPAALTLPIMPTDLAAHASGHRVGELFWWIAHGIPGTPMPGFTPRLSDAEIWDLVQFLRAQSDAEAATDLGNHVQPWRFAIVAPDFTFELA
;
A
#
# COMPACT_ATOMS: atom_id res chain seq x y z
N HIS A 1 6.58 -20.93 -8.32
CA HIS A 1 6.34 -19.86 -9.32
C HIS A 1 7.29 -18.70 -9.01
N GLN A 2 7.99 -18.15 -10.01
CA GLN A 2 8.80 -16.94 -9.80
C GLN A 2 7.87 -15.72 -9.75
N SER A 3 8.07 -14.83 -8.79
CA SER A 3 7.33 -13.57 -8.71
C SER A 3 7.56 -12.75 -9.98
N PRO A 4 6.53 -12.13 -10.57
CA PRO A 4 6.70 -11.34 -11.78
C PRO A 4 7.66 -10.17 -11.50
N ALA A 5 8.69 -10.04 -12.33
CA ALA A 5 9.65 -8.94 -12.25
C ALA A 5 9.02 -7.68 -12.82
N TRP A 6 8.85 -6.66 -11.99
CA TRP A 6 8.39 -5.34 -12.42
C TRP A 6 9.58 -4.51 -12.92
N PRO A 7 9.55 -4.01 -14.17
CA PRO A 7 10.73 -3.44 -14.81
C PRO A 7 11.02 -1.96 -14.45
N PHE A 8 10.12 -1.30 -13.73
CA PHE A 8 10.23 0.12 -13.40
C PHE A 8 10.52 0.33 -11.90
N ASP A 9 11.12 1.46 -11.56
CA ASP A 9 11.38 1.92 -10.19
C ASP A 9 10.17 2.58 -9.52
N TYR A 10 9.03 2.63 -10.22
CA TYR A 10 7.76 3.12 -9.70
C TYR A 10 6.62 2.15 -10.03
N THR A 11 5.57 2.17 -9.22
CA THR A 11 4.30 1.49 -9.48
C THR A 11 3.14 2.48 -9.31
N LEU A 12 1.99 2.17 -9.90
CA LEU A 12 0.78 2.95 -9.67
C LEU A 12 0.07 2.44 -8.41
N SER A 13 -0.30 3.36 -7.53
CA SER A 13 -1.08 3.06 -6.34
C SER A 13 -2.10 4.16 -6.06
N TRP A 14 -3.35 3.75 -5.84
CA TRP A 14 -4.40 4.67 -5.38
C TRP A 14 -4.09 5.26 -4.00
N GLN A 15 -3.19 4.63 -3.25
CA GLN A 15 -2.81 5.06 -1.92
C GLN A 15 -2.24 6.48 -1.87
N ALA A 16 -1.52 6.91 -2.91
CA ALA A 16 -1.00 8.29 -2.98
C ALA A 16 -2.14 9.33 -2.89
N ALA A 17 -3.29 9.04 -3.50
CA ALA A 17 -4.48 9.87 -3.43
C ALA A 17 -5.21 9.79 -2.07
N GLN A 18 -5.09 8.67 -1.35
CA GLN A 18 -5.67 8.50 -0.02
C GLN A 18 -4.86 9.21 1.08
N GLN A 19 -3.54 9.26 0.95
CA GLN A 19 -2.65 9.89 1.94
C GLN A 19 -2.60 11.42 1.82
N SER A 20 -2.93 11.98 0.65
CA SER A 20 -2.91 13.42 0.42
C SER A 20 -4.17 13.88 -0.30
N PHE A 21 -4.97 14.70 0.39
CA PHE A 21 -6.15 15.34 -0.21
C PHE A 21 -5.79 16.12 -1.48
N ALA A 22 -4.65 16.80 -1.51
CA ALA A 22 -4.20 17.55 -2.68
C ALA A 22 -3.92 16.65 -3.88
N VAL A 23 -3.26 15.50 -3.65
CA VAL A 23 -3.02 14.50 -4.71
C VAL A 23 -4.35 13.92 -5.19
N GLY A 24 -5.24 13.52 -4.27
CA GLY A 24 -6.56 13.02 -4.63
C GLY A 24 -7.39 14.02 -5.45
N ALA A 25 -7.45 15.28 -5.02
CA ALA A 25 -8.14 16.34 -5.74
C ALA A 25 -7.52 16.58 -7.13
N ALA A 26 -6.19 16.57 -7.25
CA ALA A 26 -5.51 16.75 -8.53
C ALA A 26 -5.78 15.60 -9.51
N VAL A 27 -5.83 14.35 -9.02
CA VAL A 27 -6.21 13.19 -9.84
C VAL A 27 -7.66 13.31 -10.33
N VAL A 28 -8.58 13.75 -9.47
CA VAL A 28 -9.98 14.00 -9.86
C VAL A 28 -10.07 15.11 -10.93
N VAL A 29 -9.34 16.21 -10.76
CA VAL A 29 -9.28 17.30 -11.74
C VAL A 29 -8.73 16.81 -13.08
N ALA A 30 -7.66 16.00 -13.07
CA ALA A 30 -7.13 15.37 -14.28
C ALA A 30 -8.17 14.47 -14.96
N GLY A 31 -8.94 13.68 -14.18
CA GLY A 31 -10.04 12.87 -14.68
C GLY A 31 -11.15 13.69 -15.35
N ILE A 32 -11.61 14.76 -14.69
CA ILE A 32 -12.61 15.68 -15.26
C ILE A 32 -12.07 16.33 -16.54
N GLY A 33 -10.82 16.78 -16.53
CA GLY A 33 -10.14 17.35 -17.71
C GLY A 33 -10.11 16.37 -18.89
N ALA A 34 -9.80 15.10 -18.64
CA ALA A 34 -9.83 14.05 -19.66
C ALA A 34 -11.23 13.83 -20.24
N CYS A 35 -12.27 13.84 -19.41
CA CYS A 35 -13.67 13.72 -19.87
C CYS A 35 -14.08 14.90 -20.76
N VAL A 36 -13.76 16.14 -20.36
CA VAL A 36 -14.03 17.34 -21.17
C VAL A 36 -13.27 17.27 -22.49
N ALA A 37 -12.00 16.88 -22.45
CA ALA A 37 -11.17 16.72 -23.65
C ALA A 37 -11.72 15.65 -24.60
N ALA A 38 -12.27 14.54 -24.08
CA ALA A 38 -12.95 13.52 -24.89
C ALA A 38 -14.19 14.07 -25.61
N VAL A 39 -15.00 14.90 -24.95
CA VAL A 39 -16.14 15.58 -25.58
C VAL A 39 -15.66 16.51 -26.71
N VAL A 40 -14.55 17.23 -26.50
CA VAL A 40 -13.94 18.09 -27.54
C VAL A 40 -13.42 17.26 -28.71
N THR A 41 -12.78 16.11 -28.45
CA THR A 41 -12.31 15.20 -29.49
C THR A 41 -13.46 14.67 -30.34
N ILE A 42 -14.50 14.14 -29.70
CA ILE A 42 -15.68 13.58 -30.37
C ILE A 42 -16.41 14.69 -31.14
N GLY A 43 -16.65 15.85 -30.52
CA GLY A 43 -17.29 16.98 -31.17
C GLY A 43 -16.47 17.52 -32.35
N GLY A 44 -15.14 17.52 -32.24
CA GLY A 44 -14.23 17.87 -33.34
C GLY A 44 -14.34 16.91 -34.51
N ALA A 45 -14.39 15.60 -34.25
CA ALA A 45 -14.58 14.57 -35.27
C ALA A 45 -15.95 14.69 -35.95
N LEU A 46 -17.04 14.82 -35.16
CA LEU A 46 -18.42 14.95 -35.67
C LEU A 46 -18.62 16.22 -36.52
N ARG A 47 -17.89 17.30 -36.22
CA ARG A 47 -17.96 18.58 -36.98
C ARG A 47 -16.91 18.69 -38.08
N ASN A 48 -16.19 17.60 -38.38
CA ASN A 48 -15.08 17.56 -39.35
C ASN A 48 -14.02 18.66 -39.12
N ARG A 49 -13.71 18.95 -37.85
CA ARG A 49 -12.69 19.92 -37.41
C ARG A 49 -11.50 19.18 -36.80
N PRO A 50 -10.57 18.64 -37.62
CA PRO A 50 -9.50 17.75 -37.14
C PRO A 50 -8.57 18.42 -36.11
N ARG A 51 -8.36 19.74 -36.20
CA ARG A 51 -7.55 20.49 -35.22
C ARG A 51 -8.12 20.41 -33.80
N LEU A 52 -9.45 20.47 -33.65
CA LEU A 52 -10.11 20.31 -32.34
C LEU A 52 -10.02 18.86 -31.87
N GLY A 53 -10.16 17.90 -32.79
CA GLY A 53 -9.94 16.48 -32.52
C GLY A 53 -8.56 16.19 -31.92
N ILE A 54 -7.51 16.69 -32.59
CA ILE A 54 -6.11 16.54 -32.19
C ILE A 54 -5.83 17.26 -30.86
N ALA A 55 -6.35 18.48 -30.68
CA ALA A 55 -6.19 19.23 -29.44
C ALA A 55 -6.83 18.49 -28.24
N GLY A 56 -8.03 17.94 -28.42
CA GLY A 56 -8.68 17.12 -27.39
C GLY A 56 -7.89 15.85 -27.07
N LEU A 57 -7.37 15.15 -28.09
CA LEU A 57 -6.52 13.96 -27.87
C LEU A 57 -5.24 14.32 -27.09
N GLY A 58 -4.60 15.44 -27.44
CA GLY A 58 -3.44 15.95 -26.70
C GLY A 58 -3.75 16.23 -25.23
N ALA A 59 -4.91 16.84 -24.95
CA ALA A 59 -5.35 17.11 -23.58
C ALA A 59 -5.69 15.84 -22.78
N ILE A 60 -6.24 14.80 -23.42
CA ILE A 60 -6.44 13.48 -22.80
C ILE A 60 -5.10 12.87 -22.40
N LEU A 61 -4.14 12.85 -23.32
CA LEU A 61 -2.80 12.28 -23.05
C LEU A 61 -2.08 13.05 -21.94
N ALA A 62 -2.17 14.38 -21.92
CA ALA A 62 -1.60 15.20 -20.86
C ALA A 62 -2.27 14.91 -19.50
N SER A 63 -3.59 14.79 -19.46
CA SER A 63 -4.33 14.47 -18.22
C SER A 63 -4.00 13.07 -17.71
N ALA A 64 -3.89 12.09 -18.60
CA ALA A 64 -3.49 10.72 -18.26
C ALA A 64 -2.05 10.67 -17.73
N ALA A 65 -1.11 11.40 -18.37
CA ALA A 65 0.26 11.50 -17.89
C ALA A 65 0.34 12.16 -16.51
N ALA A 66 -0.42 13.23 -16.28
CA ALA A 66 -0.50 13.90 -14.98
C ALA A 66 -1.05 12.96 -13.90
N ALA A 67 -2.16 12.26 -14.17
CA ALA A 67 -2.73 11.29 -13.23
C ALA A 67 -1.77 10.13 -12.94
N THR A 68 -1.08 9.62 -13.96
CA THR A 68 -0.06 8.56 -13.82
C THR A 68 1.08 9.03 -12.93
N TRP A 69 1.59 10.24 -13.14
CA TRP A 69 2.65 10.83 -12.32
C TRP A 69 2.21 11.05 -10.86
N LEU A 70 0.99 11.53 -10.64
CA LEU A 70 0.44 11.74 -9.29
C LEU A 70 0.21 10.44 -8.51
N LEU A 71 -0.04 9.33 -9.22
CA LEU A 71 -0.26 8.01 -8.62
C LEU A 71 0.98 7.13 -8.59
N ALA A 72 2.11 7.61 -9.15
CA ALA A 72 3.36 6.89 -9.16
C ALA A 72 4.01 6.94 -7.76
N VAL A 73 4.17 5.76 -7.16
CA VAL A 73 4.89 5.54 -5.90
C VAL A 73 6.13 4.68 -6.16
N PRO A 74 7.18 4.76 -5.33
CA PRO A 74 8.36 3.91 -5.51
C PRO A 74 7.99 2.42 -5.56
N ALA A 75 8.61 1.70 -6.50
CA ALA A 75 8.55 0.25 -6.55
C ALA A 75 9.87 -0.34 -6.09
N TYR A 76 9.76 -1.39 -5.29
CA TYR A 76 10.86 -2.21 -4.79
C TYR A 76 10.93 -3.57 -5.48
N PRO A 77 12.09 -4.25 -5.48
CA PRO A 77 12.24 -5.61 -6.02
C PRO A 77 11.21 -6.62 -5.52
N THR A 78 10.74 -6.47 -4.28
CA THR A 78 9.75 -7.35 -3.67
C THR A 78 8.31 -6.88 -3.80
N THR A 79 8.03 -5.71 -4.41
CA THR A 79 6.66 -5.11 -4.48
C THR A 79 5.58 -6.08 -4.93
N TYR A 80 5.91 -6.93 -5.91
CA TYR A 80 5.01 -7.92 -6.50
C TYR A 80 5.32 -9.36 -6.06
N ALA A 81 6.19 -9.51 -5.05
CA ALA A 81 6.43 -10.80 -4.44
C ALA A 81 5.22 -11.21 -3.61
N ALA A 82 4.76 -12.45 -3.85
CA ALA A 82 3.84 -13.10 -2.93
C ALA A 82 4.61 -13.55 -1.69
N ALA A 83 3.95 -13.53 -0.53
CA ALA A 83 4.50 -14.13 0.68
C ALA A 83 4.70 -15.65 0.43
N PRO A 84 5.91 -16.20 0.61
CA PRO A 84 6.13 -17.64 0.52
C PRO A 84 5.54 -18.38 1.72
N VAL A 85 5.30 -17.67 2.84
CA VAL A 85 4.58 -18.17 4.01
C VAL A 85 3.08 -17.94 3.84
N SER A 86 2.29 -18.95 4.19
CA SER A 86 0.84 -18.89 4.15
C SER A 86 0.29 -17.96 5.23
N TYR A 87 -0.92 -17.44 5.06
CA TYR A 87 -1.60 -16.60 6.06
C TYR A 87 -2.26 -17.45 7.14
N THR A 88 -1.42 -18.15 7.91
CA THR A 88 -1.83 -19.07 8.97
C THR A 88 -1.67 -18.45 10.34
N THR A 89 -2.42 -18.96 11.31
CA THR A 89 -2.32 -18.55 12.72
C THR A 89 -0.90 -18.74 13.26
N ASP A 90 -0.21 -19.82 12.89
CA ASP A 90 1.17 -20.08 13.32
C ASP A 90 2.15 -19.01 12.83
N SER A 91 2.03 -18.58 11.57
CA SER A 91 2.84 -17.49 11.01
C SER A 91 2.58 -16.17 11.75
N ILE A 92 1.30 -15.88 12.02
CA ILE A 92 0.89 -14.69 12.77
C ILE A 92 1.44 -14.71 14.20
N VAL A 93 1.42 -15.86 14.89
CA VAL A 93 1.94 -16.00 16.27
C VAL A 93 3.45 -15.83 16.33
N ARG A 94 4.19 -16.42 15.38
CA ARG A 94 5.64 -16.19 15.26
C ARG A 94 5.93 -14.71 14.99
N GLY A 95 5.20 -14.12 14.04
CA GLY A 95 5.29 -12.69 13.72
C GLY A 95 5.00 -11.78 14.93
N ALA A 96 4.00 -12.11 15.74
CA ALA A 96 3.67 -11.36 16.96
C ALA A 96 4.83 -11.35 17.97
N SER A 97 5.47 -12.51 18.16
CA SER A 97 6.64 -12.63 19.05
C SER A 97 7.83 -11.82 18.53
N LEU A 98 8.09 -11.87 17.22
CA LEU A 98 9.14 -11.07 16.58
C LEU A 98 8.83 -9.57 16.68
N TYR A 99 7.58 -9.17 16.50
CA TYR A 99 7.14 -7.79 16.55
C TYR A 99 7.34 -7.20 17.95
N ALA A 100 6.96 -7.94 18.99
CA ALA A 100 7.15 -7.55 20.38
C ALA A 100 8.63 -7.27 20.68
N GLN A 101 9.54 -8.09 20.15
CA GLN A 101 10.99 -7.98 20.37
C GLN A 101 11.66 -6.87 19.56
N ASN A 102 11.18 -6.60 18.35
CA ASN A 102 11.92 -5.79 17.38
C ASN A 102 11.26 -4.47 17.00
N CYS A 103 9.93 -4.36 17.10
CA CYS A 103 9.15 -3.26 16.51
C CYS A 103 8.40 -2.43 17.56
N SER A 104 7.92 -3.09 18.63
CA SER A 104 7.00 -2.49 19.61
C SER A 104 7.58 -1.28 20.37
N ALA A 105 8.90 -1.20 20.51
CA ALA A 105 9.57 -0.09 21.20
C ALA A 105 9.27 1.27 20.54
N CYS A 106 9.16 1.29 19.21
CA CYS A 106 8.82 2.50 18.44
C CYS A 106 7.35 2.52 18.04
N HIS A 107 6.82 1.40 17.52
CA HIS A 107 5.47 1.36 16.97
C HIS A 107 4.36 1.06 18.00
N GLY A 108 4.72 0.75 19.24
CA GLY A 108 3.79 0.35 20.29
C GLY A 108 3.35 -1.12 20.18
N PRO A 109 2.72 -1.69 21.22
CA PRO A 109 2.27 -3.09 21.19
C PRO A 109 1.14 -3.35 20.18
N HIS A 110 0.39 -2.31 19.81
CA HIS A 110 -0.73 -2.39 18.87
C HIS A 110 -0.43 -1.76 17.51
N GLY A 111 0.83 -1.36 17.26
CA GLY A 111 1.23 -0.75 16.00
C GLY A 111 0.77 0.68 15.77
N ARG A 112 0.28 1.39 16.79
CA ARG A 112 -0.29 2.74 16.64
C ARG A 112 0.73 3.88 16.57
N GLY A 113 2.02 3.55 16.55
CA GLY A 113 3.10 4.54 16.53
C GLY A 113 3.33 5.23 17.88
N ASP A 114 2.84 4.61 18.97
CA ASP A 114 2.81 5.12 20.33
C ASP A 114 3.76 4.37 21.28
N GLY A 115 4.80 3.74 20.71
CA GLY A 115 5.81 3.04 21.51
C GLY A 115 6.58 4.00 22.43
N PRO A 116 7.19 3.49 23.52
CA PRO A 116 7.91 4.32 24.48
C PRO A 116 9.04 5.16 23.87
N ALA A 117 9.63 4.71 22.76
CA ALA A 117 10.65 5.45 22.03
C ALA A 117 10.08 6.48 21.03
N ALA A 118 8.80 6.40 20.66
CA ALA A 118 8.20 7.21 19.59
C ALA A 118 8.42 8.72 19.81
N LEU A 119 8.20 9.20 21.04
CA LEU A 119 8.32 10.61 21.41
C LEU A 119 9.75 11.16 21.33
N THR A 120 10.76 10.29 21.23
CA THR A 120 12.18 10.68 21.15
C THR A 120 12.71 10.69 19.72
N LEU A 121 11.93 10.21 18.76
CA LEU A 121 12.33 10.12 17.36
C LEU A 121 12.10 11.46 16.63
N PRO A 122 12.98 11.84 15.70
CA PRO A 122 12.79 13.06 14.89
C PRO A 122 11.60 12.94 13.93
N ILE A 123 11.16 11.72 13.63
CA ILE A 123 9.99 11.42 12.80
C ILE A 123 9.14 10.44 13.58
N MET A 124 7.88 10.81 13.83
CA MET A 124 6.93 9.96 14.53
C MET A 124 6.68 8.67 13.73
N PRO A 125 6.70 7.49 14.37
CA PRO A 125 6.34 6.25 13.71
C PRO A 125 4.89 6.29 13.21
N THR A 126 4.66 5.72 12.03
CA THR A 126 3.31 5.56 11.47
C THR A 126 2.47 4.61 12.31
N ASP A 127 1.15 4.86 12.32
CA ASP A 127 0.15 3.89 12.75
C ASP A 127 0.07 2.75 11.73
N LEU A 128 0.78 1.66 12.01
CA LEU A 128 0.83 0.45 11.21
C LEU A 128 -0.52 -0.26 11.14
N ALA A 129 -1.37 -0.16 12.17
CA ALA A 129 -2.67 -0.82 12.18
C ALA A 129 -3.57 -0.25 11.06
N ALA A 130 -3.57 1.06 10.87
CA ALA A 130 -4.29 1.70 9.76
C ALA A 130 -3.52 1.68 8.43
N HIS A 131 -2.19 1.72 8.48
CA HIS A 131 -1.37 1.93 7.28
C HIS A 131 -1.03 0.64 6.52
N ALA A 132 -0.79 -0.48 7.22
CA ALA A 132 -0.24 -1.68 6.57
C ALA A 132 -1.20 -2.29 5.54
N SER A 133 -2.51 -2.25 5.75
CA SER A 133 -3.52 -2.69 4.77
C SER A 133 -3.53 -1.88 3.47
N GLY A 134 -2.95 -0.67 3.46
CA GLY A 134 -2.83 0.17 2.27
C GLY A 134 -1.70 -0.23 1.33
N HIS A 135 -0.83 -1.15 1.74
CA HIS A 135 0.38 -1.54 1.03
C HIS A 135 0.38 -3.00 0.60
N ARG A 136 1.11 -3.31 -0.48
CA ARG A 136 1.35 -4.70 -0.85
C ARG A 136 2.26 -5.36 0.18
N VAL A 137 2.03 -6.64 0.42
CA VAL A 137 2.83 -7.44 1.37
C VAL A 137 4.32 -7.42 1.05
N GLY A 138 4.65 -7.35 -0.23
CA GLY A 138 6.02 -7.24 -0.70
C GLY A 138 6.69 -5.88 -0.48
N GLU A 139 5.91 -4.79 -0.42
CA GLU A 139 6.40 -3.46 -0.02
C GLU A 139 6.69 -3.44 1.49
N LEU A 140 5.80 -4.01 2.30
CA LEU A 140 6.01 -4.17 3.74
C LEU A 140 7.27 -4.98 4.04
N PHE A 141 7.46 -6.11 3.35
CA PHE A 141 8.67 -6.91 3.43
C PHE A 141 9.93 -6.07 3.15
N TRP A 142 9.89 -5.26 2.07
CA TRP A 142 11.03 -4.44 1.68
C TRP A 142 11.46 -3.47 2.78
N TRP A 143 10.48 -2.75 3.37
CA TRP A 143 10.76 -1.77 4.42
C TRP A 143 11.24 -2.42 5.71
N ILE A 144 10.71 -3.59 6.09
CA ILE A 144 11.22 -4.30 7.25
C ILE A 144 12.65 -4.80 6.99
N ALA A 145 12.90 -5.37 5.81
CA ALA A 145 14.23 -5.89 5.47
C ALA A 145 15.29 -4.78 5.41
N HIS A 146 15.02 -3.69 4.69
CA HIS A 146 16.01 -2.69 4.31
C HIS A 146 15.88 -1.35 5.06
N GLY A 147 14.82 -1.16 5.83
CA GLY A 147 14.49 0.11 6.47
C GLY A 147 13.89 1.11 5.48
N ILE A 148 13.63 2.32 5.98
CA ILE A 148 13.11 3.43 5.16
C ILE A 148 14.17 4.55 5.16
N PRO A 149 14.86 4.79 4.02
CA PRO A 149 15.86 5.83 3.91
C PRO A 149 15.34 7.20 4.33
N GLY A 150 16.14 7.96 5.09
CA GLY A 150 15.74 9.27 5.61
C GLY A 150 14.84 9.22 6.85
N THR A 151 14.56 8.02 7.39
CA THR A 151 13.82 7.85 8.65
C THR A 151 14.66 7.12 9.70
N PRO A 152 14.25 7.14 10.98
CA PRO A 152 14.86 6.31 12.01
C PRO A 152 14.64 4.80 11.87
N MET A 153 13.78 4.35 10.94
CA MET A 153 13.43 2.93 10.79
C MET A 153 14.60 2.15 10.16
N PRO A 154 15.27 1.25 10.92
CA PRO A 154 16.40 0.49 10.41
C PRO A 154 15.93 -0.69 9.55
N GLY A 155 16.86 -1.25 8.77
CA GLY A 155 16.68 -2.56 8.15
C GLY A 155 16.94 -3.70 9.14
N PHE A 156 16.19 -4.79 9.01
CA PHE A 156 16.25 -5.95 9.90
C PHE A 156 16.89 -7.19 9.29
N THR A 157 17.26 -7.21 8.00
CA THR A 157 17.99 -8.34 7.39
C THR A 157 19.24 -8.80 8.17
N PRO A 158 20.01 -7.93 8.87
CA PRO A 158 21.14 -8.40 9.68
C PRO A 158 20.75 -9.21 10.92
N ARG A 159 19.46 -9.20 11.32
CA ARG A 159 18.95 -9.81 12.56
C ARG A 159 17.85 -10.83 12.34
N LEU A 160 17.11 -10.73 11.24
CA LEU A 160 15.97 -11.58 10.90
C LEU A 160 16.18 -12.20 9.52
N SER A 161 15.82 -13.47 9.39
CA SER A 161 15.71 -14.17 8.11
C SER A 161 14.50 -13.68 7.31
N ASP A 162 14.52 -13.91 6.00
CA ASP A 162 13.37 -13.58 5.13
C ASP A 162 12.07 -14.24 5.61
N ALA A 163 12.13 -15.49 6.10
CA ALA A 163 10.97 -16.19 6.62
C ALA A 163 10.38 -15.49 7.86
N GLU A 164 11.23 -15.02 8.77
CA GLU A 164 10.83 -14.26 9.96
C GLU A 164 10.26 -12.89 9.59
N ILE A 165 10.80 -12.23 8.58
CA ILE A 165 10.26 -10.96 8.06
C ILE A 165 8.89 -11.20 7.42
N TRP A 166 8.71 -12.29 6.69
CA TRP A 166 7.40 -12.64 6.17
C TRP A 166 6.39 -12.95 7.28
N ASP A 167 6.78 -13.66 8.35
CA ASP A 167 5.93 -13.86 9.52
C ASP A 167 5.52 -12.51 10.16
N LEU A 168 6.44 -11.55 10.25
CA LEU A 168 6.13 -10.17 10.68
C LEU A 168 5.09 -9.49 9.77
N VAL A 169 5.23 -9.61 8.45
CA VAL A 169 4.26 -9.07 7.50
C VAL A 169 2.88 -9.68 7.71
N GLN A 170 2.79 -10.99 7.95
CA GLN A 170 1.50 -11.66 8.21
C GLN A 170 0.87 -11.18 9.52
N PHE A 171 1.68 -10.96 10.57
CA PHE A 171 1.20 -10.36 11.81
C PHE A 171 0.68 -8.92 11.59
N LEU A 172 1.38 -8.08 10.83
CA LEU A 172 0.91 -6.72 10.53
C LEU A 172 -0.40 -6.72 9.76
N ARG A 173 -0.57 -7.65 8.81
CA ARG A 173 -1.85 -7.82 8.09
C ARG A 173 -2.98 -8.19 9.05
N ALA A 174 -2.73 -9.14 9.94
CA ALA A 174 -3.72 -9.54 10.95
C ALA A 174 -4.10 -8.37 11.87
N GLN A 175 -3.13 -7.52 12.25
CA GLN A 175 -3.38 -6.33 13.04
C GLN A 175 -4.25 -5.31 12.29
N SER A 176 -3.99 -5.06 11.00
CA SER A 176 -4.81 -4.19 10.17
C SER A 176 -6.21 -4.74 9.93
N ASP A 177 -6.33 -6.05 9.69
CA ASP A 177 -7.62 -6.71 9.53
C ASP A 177 -8.45 -6.62 10.82
N ALA A 178 -7.80 -6.74 11.98
CA ALA A 178 -8.43 -6.56 13.29
C ALA A 178 -8.89 -5.12 13.54
N GLU A 179 -8.06 -4.11 13.21
CA GLU A 179 -8.45 -2.70 13.29
C GLU A 179 -9.63 -2.41 12.37
N ALA A 180 -9.58 -2.89 11.13
CA ALA A 180 -10.69 -2.79 10.19
C ALA A 180 -11.95 -3.52 10.70
N ALA A 181 -11.83 -4.57 11.50
CA ALA A 181 -12.98 -5.26 12.07
C ALA A 181 -13.71 -4.46 13.18
N THR A 182 -13.06 -3.47 13.80
CA THR A 182 -13.66 -2.67 14.88
C THR A 182 -14.86 -1.83 14.42
N ASP A 183 -14.84 -1.41 13.16
CA ASP A 183 -15.92 -0.64 12.51
C ASP A 183 -16.96 -1.53 11.81
N LEU A 184 -17.05 -2.82 12.18
CA LEU A 184 -18.09 -3.71 11.65
C LEU A 184 -19.42 -3.44 12.35
N GLY A 185 -20.44 -3.13 11.54
CA GLY A 185 -21.81 -2.97 11.98
C GLY A 185 -22.66 -4.23 11.80
N ASN A 186 -23.95 -4.10 12.10
CA ASN A 186 -24.96 -5.16 11.91
C ASN A 186 -25.51 -5.26 10.48
N HIS A 187 -24.88 -4.59 9.51
CA HIS A 187 -25.30 -4.59 8.10
C HIS A 187 -24.20 -5.15 7.21
N VAL A 188 -24.59 -5.90 6.18
CA VAL A 188 -23.65 -6.43 5.19
C VAL A 188 -23.08 -5.26 4.40
N GLN A 189 -21.74 -5.17 4.35
CA GLN A 189 -21.03 -4.19 3.54
C GLN A 189 -20.43 -4.90 2.31
N PRO A 190 -21.17 -4.99 1.19
CA PRO A 190 -20.78 -5.81 0.04
C PRO A 190 -19.49 -5.36 -0.65
N TRP A 191 -19.02 -4.13 -0.37
CA TRP A 191 -17.83 -3.54 -0.98
C TRP A 191 -16.61 -3.53 -0.04
N ARG A 192 -16.71 -4.13 1.16
CA ARG A 192 -15.61 -4.21 2.13
C ARG A 192 -14.84 -5.51 1.95
N PHE A 193 -13.98 -5.54 0.94
CA PHE A 193 -13.16 -6.71 0.58
C PHE A 193 -11.90 -6.88 1.43
N ALA A 194 -11.67 -6.00 2.41
CA ALA A 194 -10.37 -5.85 3.06
C ALA A 194 -10.11 -6.80 4.24
N ILE A 195 -11.12 -7.50 4.78
CA ILE A 195 -10.94 -8.35 5.97
C ILE A 195 -10.93 -9.80 5.53
N VAL A 196 -9.76 -10.45 5.60
CA VAL A 196 -9.59 -11.87 5.28
C VAL A 196 -9.32 -12.61 6.59
N ALA A 197 -10.10 -13.65 6.88
CA ALA A 197 -9.82 -14.50 8.04
C ALA A 197 -8.52 -15.29 7.80
N PRO A 198 -7.62 -15.38 8.80
CA PRO A 198 -6.44 -16.23 8.67
C PRO A 198 -6.85 -17.70 8.60
N ASP A 199 -5.95 -18.51 8.08
CA ASP A 199 -6.09 -19.95 8.10
C ASP A 199 -5.86 -20.46 9.53
N PHE A 200 -6.91 -21.06 10.09
CA PHE A 200 -6.93 -21.67 11.42
C PHE A 200 -6.68 -23.18 11.37
N THR A 201 -6.43 -23.75 10.18
CA THR A 201 -6.04 -25.16 10.11
C THR A 201 -4.70 -25.32 10.81
N PHE A 202 -4.73 -26.02 11.94
CA PHE A 202 -3.51 -26.41 12.64
C PHE A 202 -2.84 -27.49 11.78
N GLU A 203 -1.62 -27.24 11.30
CA GLU A 203 -0.78 -28.32 10.80
C GLU A 203 -0.45 -29.19 12.01
N LEU A 204 -1.14 -30.32 12.14
CA LEU A 204 -0.75 -31.39 13.06
C LEU A 204 0.57 -31.94 12.52
N ALA A 205 1.68 -31.36 12.98
CA ALA A 205 3.03 -31.84 12.73
C ALA A 205 3.29 -33.17 13.44
#